data_AF-A0A351BEW8-F1
#
_entry.id   AF-A0A351BEW8-F1
#
_cell.length_a   1.000
_cell.length_b   1.000
_cell.length_c   1.000
_cell.angle_alpha   90.00
_cell.angle_beta   90.00
_cell.angle_gamma   90.00
#
_symmetry.space_group_name_H-M   'P 1'
#
loop_
_entity.id
_entity.type
_entity.pdbx_description
1 polymer ?
#
loop_
_entity_poly.entity_id
_entity_poly.type
_entity_poly.pdbx_seq_one_letter_code
_entity_poly.pdbx_strand_id
1 'polypeptide(L)'
;VVRFQGGHNAGHTLVVGEQVYKLNLVPSGIVRQGVECFIGNGVVLDIHHLLSEIRLLEAGGIDVRARLRISPGCPLILSYHAALDNAREAARCADLRIGTTGKGIGPAYEDKVARRALRVYDLFFPDRLADKLRENLDYHNFVLTRYL
;
A
#
# COMPACT_ATOMS: atom_id res chain seq x y z
N VAL A 1 -3.07 -0.86 18.49
CA VAL A 1 -1.76 -1.01 17.80
C VAL A 1 -1.78 -0.21 16.50
N VAL A 2 -0.74 0.54 16.17
CA VAL A 2 -0.73 1.46 15.03
C VAL A 2 0.42 1.14 14.08
N ARG A 3 0.13 1.04 12.77
CA ARG A 3 1.14 1.08 11.70
C ARG A 3 1.22 2.51 11.17
N PHE A 4 2.40 3.12 11.23
CA PHE A 4 2.56 4.55 10.93
C PHE A 4 3.33 4.85 9.64
N GLN A 5 3.96 3.86 9.01
CA GLN A 5 4.76 4.02 7.78
C GLN A 5 4.84 2.72 6.97
N GLY A 6 5.47 2.80 5.81
CA GLY A 6 5.70 1.68 4.89
C GLY A 6 4.44 1.35 4.09
N GLY A 7 4.33 0.11 3.64
CA GLY A 7 3.18 -0.44 2.95
C GLY A 7 3.18 -1.96 3.02
N HIS A 8 2.66 -2.61 1.97
CA HIS A 8 2.63 -4.07 1.86
C HIS A 8 3.99 -4.70 1.49
N ASN A 9 5.06 -3.91 1.49
CA ASN A 9 6.45 -4.38 1.41
C ASN A 9 6.95 -5.01 2.71
N ALA A 10 6.41 -4.61 3.85
CA ALA A 10 6.72 -5.22 5.14
C ALA A 10 6.16 -6.66 5.20
N GLY A 11 6.83 -7.54 5.94
CA GLY A 11 6.33 -8.88 6.26
C GLY A 11 6.57 -9.19 7.74
N HIS A 12 5.49 -9.40 8.50
CA HIS A 12 5.55 -9.77 9.90
C HIS A 12 4.93 -11.16 10.06
N THR A 13 5.77 -12.15 10.35
CA THR A 13 5.31 -13.50 10.68
C THR A 13 5.14 -13.61 12.19
N LEU A 14 3.95 -13.99 12.63
CA LEU A 14 3.63 -14.25 14.04
C LEU A 14 3.30 -15.72 14.21
N VAL A 15 3.78 -16.33 15.28
CA VAL A 15 3.40 -17.67 15.71
C VAL A 15 2.65 -17.53 17.03
N VAL A 16 1.40 -17.94 17.07
CA VAL A 16 0.54 -17.88 18.27
C VAL A 16 -0.04 -19.27 18.50
N GLY A 17 0.50 -19.97 19.50
CA GLY A 17 0.25 -21.41 19.65
C GLY A 17 0.76 -22.16 18.43
N GLU A 18 -0.12 -22.92 17.78
CA GLU A 18 0.18 -23.69 16.57
C GLU A 18 -0.09 -22.91 15.26
N GLN A 19 -0.72 -21.73 15.36
CA GLN A 19 -1.11 -20.96 14.18
C GLN A 19 -0.02 -19.96 13.78
N VAL A 20 0.29 -19.95 12.47
CA VAL A 20 1.19 -18.97 11.87
C VAL A 20 0.39 -17.93 11.10
N TYR A 21 0.63 -16.65 11.38
CA TYR A 21 0.02 -15.51 10.70
C TYR A 21 1.10 -14.73 9.94
N LYS A 22 0.88 -14.48 8.64
CA LYS A 22 1.75 -13.64 7.82
C LYS A 22 1.02 -12.34 7.52
N LEU A 23 1.52 -11.24 8.08
CA LEU A 23 0.90 -9.92 8.00
C LEU A 23 1.78 -8.96 7.20
N ASN A 24 1.17 -8.12 6.37
CA ASN A 24 1.86 -7.12 5.56
C ASN A 24 1.38 -5.71 5.88
N LEU A 25 0.09 -5.39 5.67
CA LEU A 25 -0.51 -4.08 5.96
C LEU A 25 -1.25 -4.09 7.30
N VAL A 26 -1.96 -5.17 7.62
CA VAL A 26 -2.74 -5.23 8.86
C VAL A 26 -1.76 -5.19 10.05
N PRO A 27 -2.00 -4.36 11.08
CA PRO A 27 -1.15 -4.32 12.26
C PRO A 27 -1.17 -5.65 13.03
N SER A 28 -0.03 -6.05 13.60
CA SER A 28 0.15 -7.31 14.33
C SER A 28 -0.79 -7.50 15.52
N GLY A 29 -1.31 -6.40 16.09
CA GLY A 29 -2.31 -6.45 17.15
C GLY A 29 -3.61 -7.18 16.77
N ILE A 30 -3.88 -7.37 15.47
CA ILE A 30 -5.14 -7.94 14.99
C ILE A 30 -5.37 -9.38 15.48
N VAL A 31 -4.30 -10.13 15.77
CA VAL A 31 -4.40 -11.51 16.27
C VAL A 31 -4.80 -11.59 17.75
N ARG A 32 -4.80 -10.46 18.47
CA ARG A 32 -5.24 -10.39 19.87
C ARG A 32 -6.66 -9.86 19.94
N GLN A 33 -7.56 -10.59 20.59
CA GLN A 33 -8.94 -10.13 20.81
C GLN A 33 -8.96 -8.82 21.63
N GLY A 34 -9.95 -7.96 21.35
CA GLY A 34 -10.14 -6.67 22.03
C GLY A 34 -9.14 -5.57 21.67
N VAL A 35 -8.15 -5.85 20.81
CA VAL A 35 -7.16 -4.85 20.39
C VAL A 35 -7.60 -4.15 19.11
N GLU A 36 -7.81 -2.83 19.20
CA GLU A 36 -8.03 -1.94 18.06
C GLU A 36 -6.74 -1.74 17.25
N CYS A 37 -6.87 -1.76 15.93
CA CYS A 37 -5.76 -1.66 14.99
C CYS A 37 -5.95 -0.49 14.03
N PHE A 38 -4.89 0.30 13.85
CA PHE A 38 -4.93 1.51 13.04
C PHE A 38 -3.86 1.49 11.95
N ILE A 39 -4.23 1.85 10.73
CA ILE A 39 -3.32 2.20 9.64
C ILE A 39 -3.29 3.73 9.54
N GLY A 40 -2.17 4.32 9.95
CA GLY A 40 -1.97 5.76 9.98
C GLY A 40 -1.64 6.35 8.60
N ASN A 41 -1.83 7.68 8.46
CA ASN A 41 -1.65 8.43 7.20
C ASN A 41 -0.23 8.42 6.62
N GLY A 42 0.75 7.92 7.38
CA GLY A 42 2.10 7.74 6.89
C GLY A 42 2.26 6.52 5.99
N VAL A 43 1.34 5.55 6.04
CA VAL A 43 1.36 4.30 5.24
C VAL A 43 0.91 4.55 3.80
N VAL A 44 1.62 3.99 2.82
CA VAL A 44 1.16 3.86 1.44
C VAL A 44 0.36 2.56 1.28
N LEU A 45 -0.90 2.69 0.88
CA LEU A 45 -1.91 1.64 1.00
C LEU A 45 -2.27 1.06 -0.37
N ASP A 46 -2.05 -0.25 -0.52
CA ASP A 46 -2.61 -1.02 -1.64
C ASP A 46 -3.96 -1.61 -1.20
N ILE A 47 -5.04 -1.20 -1.87
CA ILE A 47 -6.40 -1.62 -1.53
C ILE A 47 -6.61 -3.11 -1.81
N HIS A 48 -6.06 -3.62 -2.92
CA HIS A 48 -6.25 -5.01 -3.32
C HIS A 48 -5.52 -5.96 -2.37
N HIS A 49 -4.27 -5.63 -2.01
CA HIS A 49 -3.51 -6.35 -1.00
C HIS A 49 -4.22 -6.34 0.35
N LEU A 50 -4.67 -5.16 0.81
CA LEU A 50 -5.37 -5.04 2.08
C LEU A 50 -6.64 -5.91 2.12
N LEU A 51 -7.48 -5.84 1.08
CA LEU A 51 -8.70 -6.65 1.01
C LEU A 51 -8.40 -8.15 0.98
N SER A 52 -7.32 -8.56 0.30
CA SER A 52 -6.87 -9.95 0.29
C SER A 52 -6.43 -10.42 1.68
N GLU A 53 -5.63 -9.60 2.36
CA GLU A 53 -5.14 -9.87 3.71
C GLU A 53 -6.29 -9.96 4.72
N ILE A 54 -7.27 -9.04 4.64
CA ILE A 54 -8.49 -9.09 5.46
C ILE A 54 -9.25 -10.41 5.26
N ARG A 55 -9.49 -10.81 4.00
CA ARG A 55 -10.21 -12.05 3.70
C ARG A 55 -9.51 -13.28 4.27
N LEU A 56 -8.18 -13.35 4.15
CA LEU A 56 -7.40 -14.47 4.68
C LEU A 56 -7.52 -14.58 6.21
N LEU A 57 -7.43 -13.44 6.90
CA LEU A 57 -7.52 -13.39 8.36
C LEU A 57 -8.92 -13.74 8.86
N GLU A 58 -9.96 -13.24 8.19
CA GLU A 58 -11.36 -13.55 8.54
C GLU A 58 -11.73 -14.99 8.24
N ALA A 59 -11.19 -15.58 7.17
CA ALA A 59 -11.33 -17.02 6.92
C ALA A 59 -10.71 -17.87 8.05
N GLY A 60 -9.70 -17.33 8.74
CA GLY A 60 -9.10 -17.91 9.95
C GLY A 60 -9.83 -17.56 11.26
N GLY A 61 -11.01 -16.95 11.19
CA GLY A 61 -11.85 -16.62 12.35
C GLY A 61 -11.50 -15.31 13.07
N ILE A 62 -10.61 -14.48 12.52
CA ILE A 62 -10.28 -13.18 13.09
C ILE A 62 -11.28 -12.13 12.61
N ASP A 63 -12.01 -11.49 13.52
CA ASP A 63 -12.83 -10.32 13.19
C ASP A 63 -11.93 -9.09 12.94
N VAL A 64 -11.60 -8.87 11.67
CA VAL A 64 -10.71 -7.78 11.25
C VAL A 64 -11.48 -6.49 11.05
N ARG A 65 -12.59 -6.51 10.31
CA ARG A 65 -13.34 -5.28 9.96
C ARG A 65 -13.91 -4.57 11.17
N ALA A 66 -14.30 -5.28 12.23
CA ALA A 66 -14.78 -4.62 13.44
C ALA A 66 -13.69 -3.78 14.15
N ARG A 67 -12.40 -4.14 14.01
CA ARG A 67 -11.29 -3.59 14.80
C ARG A 67 -10.22 -2.87 13.99
N LEU A 68 -10.30 -2.90 12.67
CA LEU A 68 -9.37 -2.19 11.78
C LEU A 68 -9.94 -0.81 11.43
N ARG A 69 -9.12 0.22 11.63
CA ARG A 69 -9.39 1.61 11.25
C ARG A 69 -8.30 2.09 10.31
N ILE A 70 -8.69 2.78 9.24
CA ILE A 70 -7.78 3.23 8.18
C ILE A 70 -7.87 4.75 8.13
N SER A 71 -6.73 5.43 8.16
CA SER A 71 -6.69 6.87 7.99
C SER A 71 -7.13 7.25 6.56
N PRO A 72 -8.07 8.18 6.39
CA PRO A 72 -8.43 8.69 5.07
C PRO A 72 -7.25 9.43 4.39
N GLY A 73 -6.21 9.79 5.16
CA GLY A 73 -5.00 10.46 4.67
C GLY A 73 -3.94 9.55 4.06
N CYS A 74 -4.13 8.22 4.05
CA CYS A 74 -3.19 7.28 3.42
C CYS A 74 -3.13 7.50 1.89
N PRO A 75 -1.95 7.73 1.30
CA PRO A 75 -1.77 7.64 -0.15
C PRO A 75 -2.08 6.23 -0.65
N LEU A 76 -2.63 6.12 -1.85
CA LEU A 76 -2.93 4.87 -2.52
C LEU A 76 -1.75 4.43 -3.39
N ILE A 77 -1.42 3.14 -3.29
CA ILE A 77 -0.60 2.45 -4.29
C ILE A 77 -1.55 2.04 -5.42
N LEU A 78 -1.13 2.28 -6.66
CA LEU A 78 -1.87 2.00 -7.88
C LEU A 78 -0.92 1.31 -8.86
N SER A 79 -1.46 0.68 -9.91
CA SER A 79 -0.70 -0.16 -10.84
C SER A 79 0.49 0.56 -11.47
N TYR A 80 0.35 1.84 -11.81
CA TYR A 80 1.44 2.63 -12.39
C TYR A 80 2.61 2.85 -11.43
N HIS A 81 2.40 2.81 -10.11
CA HIS A 81 3.49 2.89 -9.14
C HIS A 81 4.37 1.64 -9.19
N ALA A 82 3.77 0.45 -9.27
CA ALA A 82 4.52 -0.79 -9.40
C ALA A 82 5.23 -0.87 -10.76
N ALA A 83 4.57 -0.42 -11.84
CA ALA A 83 5.19 -0.34 -13.15
C ALA A 83 6.43 0.57 -13.14
N LEU A 84 6.34 1.76 -12.54
CA LEU A 84 7.47 2.69 -12.39
C LEU A 84 8.61 2.12 -11.55
N ASP A 85 8.29 1.47 -10.43
CA ASP A 85 9.28 0.85 -9.55
C ASP A 85 10.11 -0.19 -10.32
N ASN A 86 9.42 -1.10 -11.03
CA ASN A 86 10.06 -2.12 -11.84
C ASN A 86 10.83 -1.55 -13.04
N ALA A 87 10.27 -0.58 -13.77
CA ALA A 87 10.93 0.04 -14.92
C ALA A 87 12.22 0.78 -14.51
N ARG A 88 12.18 1.52 -13.40
CA ARG A 88 13.36 2.24 -12.88
C ARG A 88 14.45 1.30 -12.39
N GLU A 89 14.10 0.19 -11.74
CA GLU A 89 15.07 -0.84 -11.34
C GLU A 89 15.67 -1.56 -12.57
N ALA A 90 14.86 -1.79 -13.62
CA ALA A 90 15.33 -2.41 -14.85
C ALA A 90 16.28 -1.52 -15.65
N ALA A 91 16.04 -0.20 -15.68
CA ALA A 91 16.88 0.78 -16.36
C ALA A 91 18.24 1.01 -15.68
N ARG A 92 18.41 0.61 -14.42
CA ARG A 92 19.69 0.69 -13.70
C ARG A 92 20.63 -0.43 -14.13
N CYS A 93 21.92 -0.11 -14.24
CA CYS A 93 22.98 -1.11 -14.33
C CYS A 93 22.87 -2.09 -13.14
N ALA A 94 23.22 -3.36 -13.35
CA ALA A 94 23.01 -4.44 -12.37
C ALA A 94 23.57 -4.10 -10.98
N ASP A 95 24.78 -3.52 -10.92
CA ASP A 95 25.47 -3.17 -9.67
C ASP A 95 24.89 -1.92 -8.96
N LEU A 96 23.98 -1.19 -9.62
CA LEU A 96 23.37 0.04 -9.11
C LEU A 96 21.87 -0.12 -8.77
N ARG A 97 21.35 -1.34 -8.85
CA ARG A 97 19.98 -1.67 -8.43
C ARG A 97 19.85 -1.54 -6.92
N ILE A 98 18.68 -1.06 -6.49
CA ILE A 98 18.38 -0.89 -5.07
C ILE A 98 17.94 -2.24 -4.46
N GLY A 99 17.32 -3.11 -5.26
CA GLY A 99 16.69 -4.34 -4.77
C GLY A 99 15.32 -4.03 -4.17
N THR A 100 14.51 -3.22 -4.86
CA THR A 100 13.18 -2.86 -4.36
C THR A 100 12.25 -4.07 -4.36
N THR A 101 11.16 -3.99 -3.59
CA THR A 101 10.14 -5.04 -3.59
C THR A 101 9.28 -5.08 -4.87
N GLY A 102 9.47 -4.14 -5.81
CA GLY A 102 8.66 -4.04 -7.05
C GLY A 102 7.18 -3.68 -6.83
N LYS A 103 6.85 -3.22 -5.62
CA LYS A 103 5.48 -3.00 -5.11
C LYS A 103 5.03 -1.54 -5.22
N GLY A 104 5.85 -0.66 -5.79
CA GLY A 104 5.48 0.75 -5.97
C GLY A 104 5.57 1.59 -4.70
N ILE A 105 6.30 1.14 -3.67
CA ILE A 105 6.42 1.87 -2.39
C ILE A 105 7.09 3.23 -2.60
N GLY A 106 8.25 3.23 -3.28
CA GLY A 106 9.01 4.43 -3.58
C GLY A 106 8.20 5.43 -4.41
N PRO A 107 7.69 5.02 -5.60
CA PRO A 107 6.85 5.89 -6.44
C PRO A 107 5.60 6.43 -5.71
N ALA A 108 4.93 5.64 -4.87
CA ALA A 108 3.79 6.14 -4.10
C ALA A 108 4.19 7.21 -3.06
N TYR A 109 5.35 7.08 -2.43
CA TYR A 109 5.90 8.13 -1.56
C TYR A 109 6.35 9.37 -2.35
N GLU A 110 6.91 9.20 -3.53
CA GLU A 110 7.25 10.31 -4.43
C GLU A 110 6.00 11.12 -4.78
N ASP A 111 4.91 10.47 -5.17
CA ASP A 111 3.64 11.14 -5.47
C ASP A 111 3.05 11.84 -4.24
N LYS A 112 3.23 11.26 -3.04
CA LYS A 112 2.81 11.89 -1.77
C LYS A 112 3.56 13.20 -1.55
N VAL A 113 4.89 13.19 -1.68
CA VAL A 113 5.75 14.35 -1.45
C VAL A 113 5.57 15.39 -2.56
N ALA A 114 5.37 14.95 -3.80
CA ALA A 114 5.07 15.79 -4.96
C ALA A 114 3.64 16.38 -4.93
N ARG A 115 2.83 16.02 -3.92
CA ARG A 115 1.45 16.49 -3.73
C ARG A 115 0.46 16.04 -4.82
N ARG A 116 0.77 14.96 -5.55
CA ARG A 116 -0.09 14.39 -6.61
C ARG A 116 -0.73 13.04 -6.24
N ALA A 117 -0.35 12.45 -5.10
CA ALA A 117 -0.91 11.16 -4.68
C ALA A 117 -2.43 11.22 -4.50
N LEU A 118 -3.10 10.24 -5.10
CA LEU A 118 -4.46 9.85 -4.72
C LEU A 118 -4.44 9.25 -3.32
N ARG A 119 -5.46 9.56 -2.52
CA ARG A 119 -5.56 9.10 -1.13
C ARG A 119 -6.88 8.39 -0.89
N VAL A 120 -6.97 7.67 0.22
CA VAL A 120 -8.22 6.98 0.63
C VAL A 120 -9.41 7.94 0.66
N TYR A 121 -9.23 9.20 1.09
CA TYR A 121 -10.32 10.18 1.09
C TYR A 121 -10.85 10.50 -0.32
N ASP A 122 -10.04 10.38 -1.37
CA ASP A 122 -10.47 10.66 -2.75
C ASP A 122 -11.50 9.62 -3.22
N LEU A 123 -11.53 8.42 -2.62
CA LEU A 123 -12.52 7.37 -2.94
C LEU A 123 -13.96 7.80 -2.63
N PHE A 124 -14.16 8.79 -1.76
CA PHE A 124 -15.48 9.34 -1.45
C PHE A 124 -15.95 10.40 -2.46
N PHE A 125 -15.10 10.81 -3.40
CA PHE A 125 -15.37 11.86 -4.39
C PHE A 125 -15.05 11.37 -5.81
N PRO A 126 -15.92 10.55 -6.43
CA PRO A 126 -15.62 9.86 -7.68
C PRO A 126 -15.19 10.77 -8.84
N ASP A 127 -15.84 11.92 -9.01
CA ASP A 127 -15.52 12.86 -10.10
C ASP A 127 -14.11 13.45 -9.91
N ARG A 128 -13.81 13.93 -8.70
CA ARG A 128 -12.49 14.46 -8.34
C ARG A 128 -11.40 13.39 -8.44
N LEU A 129 -11.70 12.16 -8.03
CA LEU A 129 -10.81 11.02 -8.16
C LEU A 129 -10.50 10.75 -9.63
N ALA A 130 -11.52 10.74 -10.49
CA ALA A 130 -11.35 10.50 -11.92
C ALA A 130 -10.48 11.59 -12.57
N ASP A 131 -10.69 12.86 -12.25
CA ASP A 131 -9.90 13.97 -12.79
C ASP A 131 -8.42 13.85 -12.40
N LYS A 132 -8.14 13.70 -11.09
CA LYS A 132 -6.77 13.50 -10.59
C LYS A 132 -6.11 12.24 -11.16
N LEU A 133 -6.88 11.15 -11.33
CA LEU A 133 -6.37 9.91 -11.89
C LEU A 133 -5.97 10.11 -13.36
N ARG A 134 -6.74 10.85 -14.16
CA ARG A 134 -6.39 11.15 -15.55
C ARG A 134 -5.09 11.95 -15.63
N GLU A 135 -4.94 12.99 -14.81
CA GLU A 135 -3.70 13.79 -14.75
C GLU A 135 -2.48 12.93 -14.37
N ASN A 136 -2.62 12.07 -13.35
CA ASN A 136 -1.55 11.18 -12.93
C ASN A 136 -1.20 10.15 -14.00
N LEU A 137 -2.21 9.58 -14.68
CA LEU A 137 -1.99 8.61 -15.76
C LEU A 137 -1.28 9.26 -16.95
N ASP A 138 -1.64 10.47 -17.35
CA ASP A 138 -0.97 11.19 -18.43
C ASP A 138 0.53 11.36 -18.12
N TYR A 139 0.85 11.89 -16.94
CA TYR A 139 2.23 12.07 -16.49
C TYR A 139 3.00 10.75 -16.39
N HIS A 140 2.46 9.76 -15.69
CA HIS A 140 3.19 8.50 -15.44
C HIS A 140 3.31 7.65 -16.70
N ASN A 141 2.33 7.67 -17.61
CA ASN A 141 2.46 7.00 -18.91
C ASN A 141 3.50 7.66 -19.79
N PHE A 142 3.61 9.00 -19.78
CA PHE A 142 4.70 9.68 -20.48
C PHE A 142 6.06 9.24 -19.93
N VAL A 143 6.22 9.22 -18.60
CA VAL A 143 7.48 8.76 -17.97
C VAL A 143 7.79 7.31 -18.36
N LEU A 144 6.81 6.42 -18.31
CA LEU A 144 7.00 5.00 -18.61
C LEU A 144 7.29 4.70 -20.09
N THR A 145 6.73 5.49 -21.02
CA THR A 145 6.78 5.16 -22.46
C THR A 145 7.71 6.04 -23.28
N ARG A 146 8.10 7.20 -22.75
CA ARG A 146 8.90 8.21 -23.45
C ARG A 146 10.19 8.60 -22.74
N TYR A 147 10.31 8.34 -21.43
CA TYR A 147 11.50 8.72 -20.64
C TYR A 147 12.32 7.52 -20.15
N LEU A 148 11.65 6.49 -19.60
CA LEU A 148 12.27 5.23 -19.15
C LEU A 148 12.42 4.21 -20.28
#